data_AF-A0A7I8VC96-F1
#
_entry.id   AF-A0A7I8VC96-F1
#
_cell.length_a   1.000
_cell.length_b   1.000
_cell.length_c   1.000
_cell.angle_alpha   90.00
_cell.angle_beta   90.00
_cell.angle_gamma   90.00
#
_symmetry.space_group_name_H-M   'P 1'
#
loop_
_entity.id
_entity.type
_entity.pdbx_description
1 polymer ?
#
loop_
_entity_poly.entity_id
_entity_poly.type
_entity_poly.pdbx_seq_one_letter_code
_entity_poly.pdbx_strand_id
1 'polypeptide(L)'
;MLPTNETSNFVHPIATGLRATVIGTIGILTISANCISISVLRLTKQIPYIARICLINLGAADLMVGLVACLPSIVPAIISEWPFGDVWCQISGISHGVSVTVSIWSISAVSLDRYVAIIYPLRYNQIVTVKRLMWLLLGMWTLAIATFFIPLPTKSNFIYYRYSEANCMCGLFWEYPWFCVITAIYIPILSGACLLFTTVKIIKSIKLIKNQVGPASLDGNSGVNKKDVKAVKLLIITTLAYFTCWGPYVVQVVFESFFKEIAIHPVLSFCTVWLANSNSFGNVVIYILIYSSFRRNAIMVMKEAGKGNCCPAELNDRADTFETSG
;
A
#
# COMPACT_ATOMS: atom_id res chain seq x y z
N MET A 1 -52.61 -1.61 -10.03
CA MET A 1 -51.56 -1.50 -11.07
C MET A 1 -50.99 -0.10 -10.98
N LEU A 2 -49.89 0.05 -10.24
CA LEU A 2 -49.10 1.28 -10.21
C LEU A 2 -48.04 1.15 -11.32
N PRO A 3 -47.76 2.22 -12.08
CA PRO A 3 -46.88 2.11 -13.23
C PRO A 3 -45.47 1.74 -12.77
N THR A 4 -44.91 0.73 -13.43
CA THR A 4 -43.52 0.33 -13.34
C THR A 4 -42.65 1.52 -13.73
N ASN A 5 -41.88 2.04 -12.78
CA ASN A 5 -40.75 2.92 -13.04
C ASN A 5 -39.72 2.14 -13.88
N GLU A 6 -39.91 2.14 -15.19
CA GLU A 6 -38.88 1.86 -16.18
C GLU A 6 -37.89 3.03 -16.21
N THR A 7 -37.14 3.22 -15.13
CA THR A 7 -35.81 3.84 -15.20
C THR A 7 -34.78 2.71 -15.25
N SER A 8 -34.90 1.87 -16.28
CA SER A 8 -33.94 0.82 -16.59
C SER A 8 -32.75 1.42 -17.35
N ASN A 9 -31.63 1.53 -16.63
CA ASN A 9 -30.29 1.16 -17.11
C ASN A 9 -29.65 1.93 -18.28
N PHE A 10 -29.82 3.26 -18.35
CA PHE A 10 -28.73 4.09 -18.90
C PHE A 10 -27.75 4.37 -17.76
N VAL A 11 -26.79 3.47 -17.54
CA VAL A 11 -25.62 3.79 -16.69
C VAL A 11 -25.05 5.09 -17.25
N HIS A 12 -25.13 6.18 -16.48
CA HIS A 12 -24.81 7.53 -16.97
C HIS A 12 -23.41 7.52 -17.61
N PRO A 13 -23.25 7.80 -18.92
CA PRO A 13 -21.95 7.66 -19.60
C PRO A 13 -20.82 8.43 -18.90
N ILE A 14 -21.19 9.54 -18.27
CA ILE A 14 -20.35 10.38 -17.43
C ILE A 14 -19.83 9.62 -16.19
N ALA A 15 -20.69 8.87 -15.50
CA ALA A 15 -20.32 8.09 -14.32
C ALA A 15 -19.38 6.93 -14.70
N THR A 16 -19.66 6.23 -15.79
CA THR A 16 -18.81 5.18 -16.35
C THR A 16 -17.43 5.71 -16.73
N GLY A 17 -17.38 6.81 -17.49
CA GLY A 17 -16.12 7.46 -17.88
C GLY A 17 -15.32 7.94 -16.66
N LEU A 18 -15.99 8.47 -15.64
CA LEU A 18 -15.34 8.89 -14.39
C LEU A 18 -14.73 7.70 -13.64
N ARG A 19 -15.47 6.60 -13.47
CA ARG A 19 -14.95 5.38 -12.82
C ARG A 19 -13.71 4.86 -13.54
N ALA A 20 -13.79 4.68 -14.85
CA ALA A 20 -12.66 4.23 -15.66
C ALA A 20 -11.45 5.17 -15.55
N THR A 21 -11.67 6.48 -15.54
CA THR A 21 -10.60 7.48 -15.37
C THR A 21 -9.91 7.37 -14.00
N VAL A 22 -10.68 7.22 -12.93
CA VAL A 22 -10.15 7.06 -11.57
C VAL A 22 -9.31 5.79 -11.46
N ILE A 23 -9.85 4.66 -11.93
CA ILE A 23 -9.16 3.36 -11.92
C ILE A 23 -7.88 3.41 -12.74
N GLY A 24 -7.96 3.93 -13.96
CA GLY A 24 -6.82 4.06 -14.86
C GLY A 24 -5.73 4.92 -14.24
N THR A 25 -6.10 6.04 -13.62
CA THR A 25 -5.15 6.94 -12.95
C THR A 25 -4.48 6.25 -11.77
N ILE A 26 -5.24 5.59 -10.88
CA ILE A 26 -4.69 4.85 -9.74
C ILE A 26 -3.76 3.72 -10.23
N GLY A 27 -4.16 2.98 -11.26
CA GLY A 27 -3.35 1.91 -11.85
C GLY A 27 -2.04 2.41 -12.43
N ILE A 28 -2.08 3.44 -13.27
CA ILE A 28 -0.89 4.04 -13.90
C ILE A 28 0.06 4.61 -12.84
N LEU A 29 -0.46 5.34 -11.85
CA LEU A 29 0.34 5.88 -10.75
C LEU A 29 0.96 4.76 -9.92
N THR A 30 0.21 3.70 -9.60
CA THR A 30 0.71 2.56 -8.83
C THR A 30 1.83 1.83 -9.56
N ILE A 31 1.67 1.54 -10.84
CA ILE A 31 2.67 0.86 -11.65
C ILE A 31 3.92 1.73 -11.79
N SER A 32 3.75 2.96 -12.29
CA SER A 32 4.88 3.86 -12.56
C SER A 32 5.67 4.21 -11.29
N ALA A 33 4.99 4.57 -10.19
CA ALA A 33 5.63 4.94 -8.95
C ALA A 33 6.43 3.78 -8.34
N ASN A 34 5.87 2.56 -8.33
CA ASN A 34 6.55 1.41 -7.75
C ASN A 34 7.69 0.88 -8.64
N CYS A 35 7.56 0.95 -9.97
CA CYS A 35 8.68 0.70 -10.88
C CYS A 35 9.85 1.65 -10.61
N ILE A 36 9.58 2.96 -10.53
CA ILE A 36 10.59 3.98 -10.20
C ILE A 36 11.21 3.69 -8.83
N SER A 37 10.38 3.39 -7.83
CA SER A 37 10.82 3.10 -6.46
C SER A 37 11.78 1.93 -6.42
N ILE A 38 11.42 0.80 -7.05
CA ILE A 38 12.28 -0.40 -7.11
C ILE A 38 13.59 -0.07 -7.83
N SER A 39 13.55 0.62 -8.97
CA SER A 39 14.76 1.05 -9.69
C SER A 39 15.68 1.90 -8.83
N VAL A 40 15.14 2.90 -8.12
CA VAL A 40 15.91 3.72 -7.18
C VAL A 40 16.54 2.87 -6.07
N LEU A 41 15.79 1.95 -5.47
CA LEU A 41 16.24 1.09 -4.37
C LEU A 41 17.31 0.07 -4.79
N ARG A 42 17.30 -0.34 -6.06
CA ARG A 42 18.33 -1.21 -6.65
C ARG A 42 19.62 -0.44 -6.92
N LEU A 43 19.51 0.82 -7.34
CA LEU A 43 20.64 1.65 -7.78
C LEU A 43 21.27 2.50 -6.66
N THR A 44 20.63 2.61 -5.49
CA THR A 44 21.14 3.38 -4.35
C THR A 44 21.73 2.50 -3.24
N LYS A 45 22.95 2.83 -2.80
CA LYS A 45 23.64 2.19 -1.67
C LYS A 45 23.47 2.93 -0.35
N GLN A 46 22.95 4.17 -0.39
CA GLN A 46 22.80 5.05 0.77
C GLN A 46 21.68 4.59 1.72
N ILE A 47 20.71 3.82 1.21
CA ILE A 47 19.62 3.25 2.00
C ILE A 47 20.12 1.94 2.62
N PRO A 48 19.95 1.73 3.94
CA PRO A 48 20.36 0.48 4.60
C PRO A 48 19.80 -0.77 3.91
N TYR A 49 20.61 -1.82 3.85
CA TYR A 49 20.30 -3.04 3.10
C TYR A 49 18.97 -3.70 3.50
N ILE A 50 18.71 -3.84 4.81
CA ILE A 50 17.45 -4.36 5.35
C ILE A 50 16.26 -3.52 4.89
N ALA A 51 16.35 -2.20 5.03
CA ALA A 51 15.28 -1.29 4.62
C ALA A 51 15.00 -1.38 3.13
N ARG A 52 16.04 -1.52 2.29
CA ARG A 52 15.90 -1.75 0.85
C ARG A 52 15.12 -3.03 0.55
N ILE A 53 15.42 -4.14 1.24
CA ILE A 53 14.67 -5.39 1.06
C ILE A 53 13.19 -5.19 1.41
N CYS A 54 12.87 -4.56 2.55
CA CYS A 54 11.48 -4.29 2.95
C CYS A 54 10.75 -3.42 1.91
N LEU A 55 11.39 -2.35 1.44
CA LEU A 55 10.81 -1.42 0.47
C LEU A 55 10.65 -2.04 -0.93
N ILE A 56 11.58 -2.91 -1.35
CA ILE A 56 11.46 -3.67 -2.60
C ILE A 56 10.30 -4.68 -2.49
N ASN A 57 10.14 -5.35 -1.35
CA ASN A 57 9.01 -6.25 -1.13
C ASN A 57 7.67 -5.51 -1.20
N LEU A 58 7.58 -4.35 -0.53
CA LEU A 58 6.42 -3.46 -0.60
C LEU A 58 6.13 -3.07 -2.06
N GLY A 59 7.14 -2.59 -2.79
CA GLY A 59 6.99 -2.20 -4.19
C GLY A 59 6.57 -3.35 -5.10
N ALA A 60 7.05 -4.57 -4.86
CA ALA A 60 6.65 -5.76 -5.62
C ALA A 60 5.18 -6.12 -5.37
N ALA A 61 4.71 -6.05 -4.13
CA ALA A 61 3.31 -6.24 -3.78
C ALA A 61 2.41 -5.17 -4.41
N ASP A 62 2.81 -3.90 -4.33
CA ASP A 62 2.07 -2.78 -4.90
C ASP A 62 2.05 -2.82 -6.45
N LEU A 63 3.13 -3.26 -7.11
CA LEU A 63 3.11 -3.54 -8.55
C LEU A 63 2.08 -4.61 -8.92
N MET A 64 1.93 -5.66 -8.10
CA MET A 64 0.96 -6.71 -8.33
C MET A 64 -0.48 -6.18 -8.18
N VAL A 65 -0.74 -5.24 -7.26
CA VAL A 65 -2.01 -4.48 -7.20
C VAL A 65 -2.26 -3.76 -8.52
N GLY A 66 -1.29 -2.99 -9.00
CA GLY A 66 -1.42 -2.21 -10.24
C GLY A 66 -1.67 -3.08 -11.48
N LEU A 67 -0.88 -4.14 -11.65
CA LEU A 67 -0.88 -4.98 -12.85
C LEU A 67 -2.04 -5.98 -12.90
N VAL A 68 -2.42 -6.56 -11.76
CA VAL A 68 -3.35 -7.70 -11.73
C VAL A 68 -4.74 -7.30 -11.21
N ALA A 69 -4.85 -6.16 -10.52
CA ALA A 69 -6.14 -5.63 -10.06
C ALA A 69 -6.55 -4.36 -10.80
N CYS A 70 -5.74 -3.29 -10.74
CA CYS A 70 -6.15 -1.99 -11.29
C CYS A 70 -6.25 -2.00 -12.82
N LEU A 71 -5.21 -2.47 -13.52
CA LEU A 71 -5.16 -2.44 -14.98
C LEU A 71 -6.28 -3.28 -15.64
N PRO A 72 -6.56 -4.53 -15.21
CA PRO A 72 -7.67 -5.30 -15.75
C PRO A 72 -9.05 -4.71 -15.43
N SER A 73 -9.18 -3.90 -14.38
CA SER A 73 -10.45 -3.28 -13.95
C SER A 73 -10.88 -2.07 -14.79
N ILE A 74 -10.01 -1.57 -15.68
CA ILE A 74 -10.35 -0.43 -16.56
C ILE A 74 -11.45 -0.81 -17.56
N VAL A 75 -11.34 -1.97 -18.21
CA VAL A 75 -12.34 -2.40 -19.20
C VAL A 75 -13.70 -2.66 -18.56
N PRO A 76 -13.82 -3.44 -17.45
CA PRO A 76 -15.07 -3.61 -16.73
C PRO A 76 -15.71 -2.33 -16.25
N ALA A 77 -14.91 -1.30 -15.92
CA ALA A 77 -15.45 0.00 -15.55
C ALA A 77 -16.14 0.75 -16.69
N ILE A 78 -15.86 0.38 -17.95
CA ILE A 78 -16.48 0.93 -19.15
C ILE A 78 -17.72 0.12 -19.55
N ILE A 79 -17.58 -1.20 -19.60
CA ILE A 79 -18.62 -2.09 -20.13
C ILE A 79 -19.58 -2.63 -19.05
N SER A 80 -19.30 -2.36 -17.76
CA SER A 80 -20.08 -2.80 -16.60
C SER A 80 -20.20 -4.32 -16.44
N GLU A 81 -19.29 -5.09 -17.06
CA GLU A 81 -19.19 -6.55 -16.96
C GLU A 81 -17.73 -7.01 -16.96
N TRP A 82 -17.47 -8.25 -16.56
CA TRP A 82 -16.14 -8.85 -16.62
C TRP A 82 -15.96 -9.68 -17.89
N PRO A 83 -15.20 -9.22 -18.91
CA PRO A 83 -15.17 -9.86 -20.22
C PRO A 83 -14.13 -10.98 -20.34
N PHE A 84 -13.29 -11.18 -19.32
CA PHE A 84 -12.11 -12.06 -19.40
C PHE A 84 -12.40 -13.50 -18.91
N GLY A 85 -13.66 -13.82 -18.63
CA GLY A 85 -14.10 -15.12 -18.11
C GLY A 85 -13.85 -15.32 -16.61
N ASP A 86 -14.57 -16.28 -16.04
CA ASP A 86 -14.61 -16.51 -14.59
C ASP A 86 -13.26 -16.93 -14.00
N VAL A 87 -12.47 -17.71 -14.75
CA VAL A 87 -11.13 -18.14 -14.33
C VAL A 87 -10.23 -16.92 -14.11
N TRP A 88 -10.24 -15.96 -15.04
CA TRP A 88 -9.45 -14.74 -14.87
C TRP A 88 -10.00 -13.85 -13.75
N CYS A 89 -11.33 -13.84 -13.55
CA CYS A 89 -11.94 -13.11 -12.43
C CYS A 89 -11.43 -13.62 -11.08
N GLN A 90 -11.37 -14.94 -10.93
CA GLN A 90 -10.83 -15.60 -9.74
C GLN A 90 -9.35 -15.27 -9.54
N ILE A 91 -8.53 -15.45 -10.58
CA ILE A 91 -7.10 -15.15 -10.52
C ILE A 91 -6.87 -13.68 -10.15
N SER A 92 -7.62 -12.76 -10.74
CA SER A 92 -7.53 -11.33 -10.44
C SER A 92 -7.91 -11.03 -8.99
N GLY A 93 -9.03 -11.56 -8.50
CA GLY A 93 -9.48 -11.37 -7.12
C GLY A 93 -8.53 -11.98 -6.07
N ILE A 94 -8.01 -13.19 -6.32
CA ILE A 94 -7.02 -13.85 -5.46
C ILE A 94 -5.75 -13.00 -5.42
N SER A 95 -5.21 -12.66 -6.59
CA SER A 95 -3.97 -11.89 -6.71
C SER A 95 -4.11 -10.52 -6.06
N HIS A 96 -5.25 -9.85 -6.22
CA HIS A 96 -5.55 -8.59 -5.54
C HIS A 96 -5.49 -8.75 -4.02
N GLY A 97 -6.24 -9.70 -3.45
CA GLY A 97 -6.27 -9.97 -2.02
C GLY A 97 -4.89 -10.28 -1.44
N VAL A 98 -4.10 -11.11 -2.13
CA VAL A 98 -2.70 -11.41 -1.74
C VAL A 98 -1.84 -10.15 -1.78
N SER A 99 -1.90 -9.39 -2.87
CA SER A 99 -1.09 -8.19 -3.07
C SER A 99 -1.32 -7.14 -1.99
N VAL A 100 -2.58 -6.79 -1.72
CA VAL A 100 -2.91 -5.76 -0.74
C VAL A 100 -2.57 -6.19 0.68
N THR A 101 -2.72 -7.48 1.00
CA THR A 101 -2.34 -8.04 2.30
C THR A 101 -0.85 -7.95 2.53
N VAL A 102 -0.05 -8.37 1.55
CA VAL A 102 1.41 -8.28 1.63
C VAL A 102 1.86 -6.81 1.68
N SER A 103 1.22 -5.92 0.91
CA SER A 103 1.52 -4.48 0.94
C SER A 103 1.32 -3.89 2.33
N ILE A 104 0.14 -4.05 2.92
CA ILE A 104 -0.20 -3.56 4.27
C ILE A 104 0.78 -4.07 5.33
N TRP A 105 1.04 -5.39 5.34
CA TRP A 105 2.00 -5.97 6.29
C TRP A 105 3.45 -5.52 6.02
N SER A 106 3.81 -5.23 4.78
CA SER A 106 5.13 -4.66 4.45
C SER A 106 5.28 -3.23 4.98
N ILE A 107 4.22 -2.41 4.96
CA ILE A 107 4.24 -1.08 5.59
C ILE A 107 4.50 -1.23 7.11
N SER A 108 3.87 -2.21 7.76
CA SER A 108 4.13 -2.53 9.16
C SER A 108 5.56 -3.01 9.41
N ALA A 109 6.11 -3.84 8.52
CA ALA A 109 7.49 -4.30 8.62
C ALA A 109 8.49 -3.13 8.49
N VAL A 110 8.26 -2.20 7.56
CA VAL A 110 9.05 -0.96 7.44
C VAL A 110 8.96 -0.14 8.72
N SER A 111 7.76 -0.03 9.30
CA SER A 111 7.54 0.71 10.54
C SER A 111 8.24 0.09 11.75
N LEU A 112 8.19 -1.24 11.87
CA LEU A 112 8.90 -2.00 12.90
C LEU A 112 10.42 -1.86 12.76
N ASP A 113 10.94 -1.95 11.53
CA ASP A 113 12.36 -1.74 11.24
C ASP A 113 12.82 -0.34 11.71
N ARG A 114 12.07 0.71 11.36
CA ARG A 114 12.34 2.08 11.83
C ARG A 114 12.24 2.21 13.35
N TYR A 115 11.24 1.57 13.96
CA TYR A 115 11.08 1.54 15.41
C TYR A 115 12.28 0.93 16.12
N VAL A 116 12.74 -0.26 15.69
CA VAL A 116 13.89 -0.90 16.33
C VAL A 116 15.16 -0.08 16.12
N ALA A 117 15.35 0.51 14.93
CA ALA A 117 16.52 1.34 14.64
C ALA A 117 16.61 2.58 15.54
N ILE A 118 15.47 3.22 15.85
CA ILE A 118 15.41 4.44 16.66
C ILE A 118 15.41 4.13 18.16
N ILE A 119 14.65 3.12 18.60
CA ILE A 119 14.48 2.83 20.03
C ILE A 119 15.60 1.96 20.59
N TYR A 120 16.17 1.06 19.79
CA TYR A 120 17.20 0.11 20.21
C TYR A 120 18.45 0.18 19.32
N PRO A 121 19.09 1.35 19.14
CA PRO A 121 20.18 1.53 18.17
C PRO A 121 21.35 0.56 18.40
N LEU A 122 21.74 0.31 19.66
CA LEU A 122 22.85 -0.59 20.00
C LEU A 122 22.53 -2.08 19.79
N ARG A 123 21.24 -2.45 19.82
CA ARG A 123 20.78 -3.83 19.65
C ARG A 123 20.20 -4.09 18.26
N TYR A 124 20.13 -3.07 17.40
CA TYR A 124 19.47 -3.17 16.09
C TYR A 124 20.00 -4.35 15.28
N ASN A 125 21.33 -4.49 15.14
CA ASN A 125 21.94 -5.59 14.37
C ASN A 125 21.75 -6.98 15.00
N GLN A 126 21.44 -7.06 16.30
CA GLN A 126 21.13 -8.31 17.00
C GLN A 126 19.65 -8.70 16.85
N ILE A 127 18.77 -7.70 16.73
CA ILE A 127 17.32 -7.88 16.61
C ILE A 127 16.93 -8.09 15.14
N VAL A 128 17.39 -7.20 14.26
CA VAL A 128 17.03 -7.13 12.84
C VAL A 128 18.15 -7.76 12.03
N THR A 129 17.90 -8.98 11.54
CA THR A 129 18.83 -9.73 10.71
C THR A 129 18.20 -10.10 9.39
N VAL A 130 19.02 -10.29 8.34
CA VAL A 130 18.54 -10.72 7.02
C VAL A 130 17.74 -12.02 7.14
N LYS A 131 18.21 -13.00 7.91
CA LYS A 131 17.52 -14.28 8.11
C LYS A 131 16.11 -14.08 8.69
N ARG A 132 15.98 -13.30 9.78
CA ARG A 132 14.66 -13.03 10.38
C ARG A 132 13.74 -12.29 9.43
N LEU A 133 14.28 -11.32 8.67
CA LEU A 133 13.52 -10.60 7.66
C LEU A 133 13.01 -11.56 6.56
N MET A 134 13.86 -12.41 6.01
CA MET A 134 13.44 -13.35 4.96
C MET A 134 12.33 -14.30 5.42
N TRP A 135 12.40 -14.79 6.66
CA TRP A 135 11.32 -15.59 7.25
C TRP A 135 10.03 -14.79 7.44
N LEU A 136 10.12 -13.52 7.87
CA LEU A 136 8.97 -12.62 7.96
C LEU A 136 8.32 -12.40 6.58
N LEU A 137 9.12 -12.09 5.56
CA LEU A 137 8.64 -11.91 4.19
C LEU A 137 7.96 -13.18 3.68
N LEU A 138 8.62 -14.33 3.79
CA LEU A 138 8.06 -15.60 3.38
C LEU A 138 6.73 -15.88 4.07
N GLY A 139 6.66 -15.68 5.40
CA GLY A 139 5.43 -15.84 6.18
C GLY A 139 4.29 -14.92 5.74
N MET A 140 4.58 -13.66 5.39
CA MET A 140 3.57 -12.73 4.88
C MET A 140 2.97 -13.22 3.55
N TRP A 141 3.82 -13.64 2.61
CA TRP A 141 3.36 -14.15 1.32
C TRP A 141 2.58 -15.45 1.46
N THR A 142 3.09 -16.42 2.24
CA THR A 142 2.43 -17.72 2.41
C THR A 142 1.09 -17.60 3.12
N LEU A 143 1.00 -16.77 4.18
CA LEU A 143 -0.26 -16.54 4.89
C LEU A 143 -1.29 -15.81 4.02
N ALA A 144 -0.85 -14.81 3.24
CA ALA A 144 -1.71 -14.11 2.30
C ALA A 144 -2.24 -15.07 1.23
N ILE A 145 -1.35 -15.84 0.59
CA ILE A 145 -1.75 -16.86 -0.41
C ILE A 145 -2.72 -17.84 0.23
N ALA A 146 -2.40 -18.43 1.39
CA ALA A 146 -3.29 -19.36 2.07
C ALA A 146 -4.69 -18.76 2.29
N THR A 147 -4.77 -17.50 2.74
CA THR A 147 -6.07 -16.85 3.02
C THR A 147 -6.94 -16.69 1.79
N PHE A 148 -6.36 -16.21 0.68
CA PHE A 148 -7.12 -15.92 -0.54
C PHE A 148 -7.18 -17.11 -1.50
N PHE A 149 -6.41 -18.16 -1.27
CA PHE A 149 -6.49 -19.41 -2.04
C PHE A 149 -7.40 -20.44 -1.37
N ILE A 150 -7.76 -20.30 -0.08
CA ILE A 150 -8.78 -21.16 0.57
C ILE A 150 -10.15 -21.10 -0.14
N PRO A 151 -10.62 -19.93 -0.62
CA PRO A 151 -11.84 -19.81 -1.43
C PRO A 151 -11.65 -20.35 -2.88
N LEU A 152 -11.34 -21.64 -3.02
CA LEU A 152 -11.35 -22.38 -4.30
C LEU A 152 -12.74 -22.97 -4.57
N PRO A 153 -13.09 -23.26 -5.84
CA PRO A 153 -14.37 -22.94 -6.48
C PRO A 153 -15.58 -23.40 -5.65
N THR A 154 -15.92 -22.66 -4.59
CA THR A 154 -17.09 -23.01 -3.79
C THR A 154 -18.31 -22.33 -4.37
N LYS A 155 -19.41 -23.07 -4.33
CA LYS A 155 -20.74 -22.63 -4.73
C LYS A 155 -21.08 -21.30 -4.05
N SER A 156 -22.07 -20.60 -4.58
CA SER A 156 -22.61 -19.33 -4.04
C SER A 156 -22.88 -19.31 -2.52
N ASN A 157 -23.02 -20.48 -1.90
CA ASN A 157 -23.42 -20.64 -0.50
C ASN A 157 -22.23 -20.64 0.50
N PHE A 158 -21.04 -20.16 0.09
CA PHE A 158 -19.87 -20.10 0.96
C PHE A 158 -18.99 -18.87 0.69
N ILE A 159 -17.72 -19.05 0.29
CA ILE A 159 -16.77 -17.97 0.01
C ILE A 159 -16.32 -18.13 -1.45
N TYR A 160 -16.64 -17.14 -2.28
CA TYR A 160 -16.46 -17.26 -3.73
C TYR A 160 -16.04 -15.94 -4.35
N TYR A 161 -15.39 -16.02 -5.51
CA TYR A 161 -15.00 -14.86 -6.28
C TYR A 161 -16.06 -14.55 -7.33
N ARG A 162 -16.42 -13.27 -7.45
CA ARG A 162 -17.25 -12.78 -8.56
C ARG A 162 -16.91 -11.34 -8.89
N TYR A 163 -17.36 -10.91 -10.05
CA TYR A 163 -17.33 -9.51 -10.46
C TYR A 163 -18.30 -8.67 -9.61
N SER A 164 -17.84 -7.51 -9.18
CA SER A 164 -18.64 -6.47 -8.54
C SER A 164 -18.77 -5.27 -9.47
N GLU A 165 -19.98 -5.01 -9.98
CA GLU A 165 -20.24 -3.83 -10.80
C GLU A 165 -19.99 -2.52 -10.05
N ALA A 166 -20.32 -2.50 -8.75
CA ALA A 166 -20.10 -1.35 -7.88
C ALA A 166 -18.60 -1.01 -7.74
N ASN A 167 -17.74 -2.02 -7.62
CA ASN A 167 -16.30 -1.83 -7.44
C ASN A 167 -15.53 -1.85 -8.77
N CYS A 168 -16.19 -2.25 -9.86
CA CYS A 168 -15.62 -2.48 -11.19
C CYS A 168 -14.44 -3.47 -11.21
N MET A 169 -14.43 -4.44 -10.29
CA MET A 169 -13.37 -5.42 -10.16
C MET A 169 -13.89 -6.76 -9.64
N CYS A 170 -13.09 -7.80 -9.86
CA CYS A 170 -13.34 -9.10 -9.24
C CYS A 170 -12.88 -9.11 -7.78
N GLY A 171 -13.77 -9.57 -6.91
CA GLY A 171 -13.56 -9.54 -5.47
C GLY A 171 -14.09 -10.78 -4.80
N LEU A 172 -13.71 -10.92 -3.53
CA LEU A 172 -14.17 -12.00 -2.68
C LEU A 172 -15.53 -11.66 -2.08
N PHE A 173 -16.45 -12.62 -2.12
CA PHE A 173 -17.76 -12.53 -1.50
C PHE A 173 -17.92 -13.67 -0.50
N TRP A 174 -18.63 -13.40 0.58
CA TRP A 174 -18.82 -14.32 1.69
C TRP A 174 -20.28 -14.31 2.13
N GLU A 175 -20.83 -15.50 2.38
CA GLU A 175 -22.13 -15.60 3.04
C GLU A 175 -21.98 -15.49 4.56
N TYR A 176 -20.91 -16.03 5.13
CA TYR A 176 -20.74 -16.05 6.58
C TYR A 176 -19.80 -14.93 7.06
N PRO A 177 -20.22 -14.09 8.04
CA PRO A 177 -19.44 -12.94 8.50
C PRO A 177 -18.06 -13.28 9.10
N TRP A 178 -17.88 -14.49 9.63
CA TRP A 178 -16.66 -14.87 10.35
C TRP A 178 -15.39 -14.73 9.50
N PHE A 179 -15.45 -15.01 8.19
CA PHE A 179 -14.30 -14.88 7.32
C PHE A 179 -13.89 -13.41 7.16
N CYS A 180 -14.87 -12.53 6.95
CA CYS A 180 -14.65 -11.09 6.91
C CYS A 180 -14.08 -10.58 8.23
N VAL A 181 -14.64 -11.00 9.37
CA VAL A 181 -14.16 -10.59 10.69
C VAL A 181 -12.71 -11.02 10.92
N ILE A 182 -12.37 -12.28 10.63
CA ILE A 182 -11.00 -12.77 10.79
C ILE A 182 -10.04 -11.97 9.89
N THR A 183 -10.36 -11.85 8.60
CA THR A 183 -9.51 -11.12 7.65
C THR A 183 -9.39 -9.63 7.98
N ALA A 184 -10.46 -8.96 8.39
CA ALA A 184 -10.43 -7.57 8.86
C ALA A 184 -9.58 -7.40 10.13
N ILE A 185 -9.65 -8.34 11.08
CA ILE A 185 -8.84 -8.31 12.30
C ILE A 185 -7.36 -8.43 11.95
N TYR A 186 -6.95 -9.51 11.28
CA TYR A 186 -5.51 -9.77 11.14
C TYR A 186 -4.86 -9.01 9.98
N ILE A 187 -5.59 -8.62 8.92
CA ILE A 187 -5.00 -7.88 7.81
C ILE A 187 -4.92 -6.39 8.16
N PRO A 188 -5.99 -5.58 8.07
CA PRO A 188 -5.86 -4.15 8.29
C PRO A 188 -5.84 -3.72 9.77
N ILE A 189 -6.56 -4.39 10.67
CA ILE A 189 -6.64 -3.92 12.07
C ILE A 189 -5.32 -4.19 12.81
N LEU A 190 -4.78 -5.42 12.79
CA LEU A 190 -3.52 -5.74 13.45
C LEU A 190 -2.34 -4.98 12.82
N SER A 191 -2.32 -4.86 11.49
CA SER A 191 -1.30 -4.06 10.81
C SER A 191 -1.38 -2.57 11.18
N GLY A 192 -2.59 -1.99 11.16
CA GLY A 192 -2.83 -0.62 11.62
C GLY A 192 -2.46 -0.41 13.08
N ALA A 193 -2.77 -1.37 13.96
CA ALA A 193 -2.37 -1.34 15.37
C ALA A 193 -0.86 -1.37 15.54
N CYS A 194 -0.15 -2.20 14.75
CA CYS A 194 1.32 -2.22 14.71
C CYS A 194 1.88 -0.84 14.30
N LEU A 195 1.36 -0.25 13.23
CA LEU A 195 1.76 1.08 12.74
C LEU A 195 1.50 2.19 13.77
N LEU A 196 0.34 2.15 14.41
CA LEU A 196 -0.01 3.12 15.46
C LEU A 196 0.91 2.96 16.66
N PHE A 197 1.14 1.72 17.10
CA PHE A 197 2.01 1.41 18.24
C PHE A 197 3.43 1.94 18.03
N THR A 198 4.07 1.61 16.91
CA THR A 198 5.44 2.03 16.60
C THR A 198 5.52 3.56 16.53
N THR A 199 4.58 4.20 15.84
CA THR A 199 4.52 5.66 15.69
C THR A 199 4.38 6.36 17.04
N VAL A 200 3.43 5.93 17.89
CA VAL A 200 3.22 6.51 19.22
C VAL A 200 4.44 6.34 20.10
N LYS A 201 5.07 5.16 20.11
CA LYS A 201 6.25 4.90 20.93
C LYS A 201 7.45 5.77 20.52
N ILE A 202 7.67 5.94 19.22
CA ILE A 202 8.75 6.79 18.70
C ILE A 202 8.50 8.26 19.05
N ILE A 203 7.27 8.77 18.87
CA ILE A 203 6.93 10.15 19.24
C ILE A 203 7.18 10.39 20.73
N LYS A 204 6.76 9.46 21.59
CA LYS A 204 7.01 9.55 23.04
C LYS A 204 8.50 9.56 23.34
N SER A 205 9.28 8.66 22.74
CA SER A 205 10.74 8.61 22.93
C SER A 205 11.43 9.93 22.58
N ILE A 206 11.10 10.51 21.42
CA ILE A 206 11.72 11.77 20.98
C ILE A 206 11.31 12.96 21.86
N LYS A 207 10.06 13.01 22.32
CA LYS A 207 9.62 14.03 23.27
C LYS A 207 10.39 13.95 24.59
N LEU A 208 10.63 12.74 25.09
CA LEU A 208 11.43 12.53 26.31
C LEU A 208 12.88 13.00 26.12
N ILE A 209 13.52 12.62 25.01
CA ILE A 209 14.90 13.07 24.69
C ILE A 209 14.96 14.59 24.61
N LYS A 210 14.00 15.24 23.95
CA LYS A 210 13.94 16.71 23.86
C LYS A 210 13.76 17.37 25.23
N ASN A 211 12.92 16.81 26.09
CA ASN A 211 12.67 17.35 27.42
C ASN A 211 13.88 17.19 28.35
N GLN A 212 14.68 16.13 28.18
CA GLN A 212 15.89 15.90 28.96
C GLN A 212 17.07 16.79 28.55
N VAL A 213 17.12 17.22 27.28
CA VAL A 213 18.24 18.00 26.74
C VAL A 213 18.14 19.50 27.07
N GLY A 214 16.98 20.04 27.47
CA GLY A 214 16.82 21.44 27.87
C GLY A 214 17.04 22.47 26.71
N PRO A 215 16.56 23.72 26.87
CA PRO A 215 16.63 24.73 25.81
C PRO A 215 18.05 25.32 25.57
N ALA A 216 18.99 25.14 26.49
CA ALA A 216 20.31 25.79 26.45
C ALA A 216 21.33 25.11 25.50
N SER A 217 21.06 23.91 24.99
CA SER A 217 21.92 23.19 24.03
C SER A 217 21.36 23.18 22.60
N LEU A 218 20.39 24.05 22.31
CA LEU A 218 19.67 24.10 21.03
C LEU A 218 20.47 24.67 19.86
N ASP A 219 21.63 25.28 20.09
CA ASP A 219 22.40 25.96 19.02
C ASP A 219 23.53 25.13 18.39
N GLY A 220 23.64 23.83 18.70
CA GLY A 220 24.68 23.01 18.05
C GLY A 220 24.47 21.51 18.00
N ASN A 221 23.70 20.92 18.91
CA ASN A 221 23.48 19.46 18.88
C ASN A 221 22.20 19.09 19.62
N SER A 222 21.04 19.33 19.01
CA SER A 222 19.83 18.61 19.42
C SER A 222 20.19 17.12 19.38
N GLY A 223 20.17 16.41 20.51
CA GLY A 223 20.50 14.97 20.57
C GLY A 223 19.65 14.05 19.67
N VAL A 224 18.76 14.63 18.86
CA VAL A 224 17.96 13.99 17.83
C VAL A 224 18.56 14.31 16.46
N ASN A 225 19.00 13.28 15.74
CA ASN A 225 19.59 13.43 14.41
C ASN A 225 18.55 13.92 13.40
N LYS A 226 18.93 14.77 12.43
CA LYS A 226 18.07 15.18 11.31
C LYS A 226 17.49 13.97 10.56
N LYS A 227 18.23 12.86 10.50
CA LYS A 227 17.77 11.59 9.90
C LYS A 227 16.59 10.97 10.69
N ASP A 228 16.62 11.04 12.02
CA ASP A 228 15.56 10.50 12.88
C ASP A 228 14.28 11.32 12.75
N VAL A 229 14.40 12.66 12.68
CA VAL A 229 13.24 13.54 12.44
C VAL A 229 12.54 13.20 11.12
N LYS A 230 13.30 12.94 10.05
CA LYS A 230 12.73 12.52 8.76
C LYS A 230 12.04 11.15 8.87
N ALA A 231 12.66 10.19 9.56
CA ALA A 231 12.06 8.88 9.80
C ALA A 231 10.75 8.98 10.60
N VAL A 232 10.67 9.88 11.58
CA VAL A 232 9.44 10.10 12.38
C VAL A 232 8.34 10.73 11.53
N LYS A 233 8.68 11.76 10.75
CA LYS A 233 7.73 12.38 9.83
C LYS A 233 7.19 11.36 8.83
N LEU A 234 8.05 10.50 8.29
CA LEU A 234 7.65 9.38 7.44
C LEU A 234 6.59 8.53 8.17
N LEU A 235 6.88 8.04 9.37
CA LEU A 235 5.97 7.15 10.09
C LEU A 235 4.63 7.79 10.44
N ILE A 236 4.63 9.07 10.84
CA ILE A 236 3.38 9.81 11.11
C ILE A 236 2.53 9.90 9.84
N ILE A 237 3.13 10.34 8.73
CA ILE A 237 2.39 10.54 7.47
C ILE A 237 1.91 9.20 6.92
N THR A 238 2.75 8.17 6.96
CA THR A 238 2.36 6.80 6.57
C THR A 238 1.23 6.26 7.44
N THR A 239 1.26 6.49 8.76
CA THR A 239 0.18 6.05 9.66
C THR A 239 -1.14 6.77 9.36
N LEU A 240 -1.09 8.09 9.15
CA LEU A 240 -2.27 8.87 8.78
C LEU A 240 -2.83 8.42 7.43
N ALA A 241 -1.97 8.28 6.42
CA ALA A 241 -2.36 7.82 5.09
C ALA A 241 -3.00 6.43 5.14
N TYR A 242 -2.44 5.53 5.95
CA TYR A 242 -2.96 4.18 6.16
C TYR A 242 -4.42 4.19 6.65
N PHE A 243 -4.70 4.90 7.74
CA PHE A 243 -6.06 4.94 8.30
C PHE A 243 -7.03 5.70 7.41
N THR A 244 -6.59 6.74 6.69
CA THR A 244 -7.40 7.43 5.70
C THR A 244 -7.76 6.51 4.52
N CYS A 245 -6.81 5.71 4.04
CA CYS A 245 -7.04 4.86 2.88
C CYS A 245 -7.86 3.61 3.23
N TRP A 246 -7.48 2.91 4.30
CA TRP A 246 -8.06 1.62 4.66
C TRP A 246 -9.23 1.69 5.63
N GLY A 247 -9.26 2.69 6.52
CA GLY A 247 -10.29 2.83 7.54
C GLY A 247 -11.72 2.81 6.97
N PRO A 248 -12.05 3.63 5.95
CA PRO A 248 -13.38 3.63 5.35
C PRO A 248 -13.78 2.27 4.76
N TYR A 249 -12.86 1.58 4.07
CA TYR A 249 -13.13 0.25 3.50
C TYR A 249 -13.36 -0.80 4.59
N VAL A 250 -12.56 -0.79 5.66
CA VAL A 250 -12.75 -1.72 6.80
C VAL A 250 -14.09 -1.51 7.48
N VAL A 251 -14.48 -0.26 7.72
CA VAL A 251 -15.80 0.07 8.29
C VAL A 251 -16.91 -0.45 7.37
N GLN A 252 -16.77 -0.24 6.06
CA GLN A 252 -17.74 -0.70 5.08
C GLN A 252 -17.93 -2.23 5.10
N VAL A 253 -16.86 -3.00 4.94
CA VAL A 253 -16.96 -4.47 4.84
C VAL A 253 -17.45 -5.12 6.13
N VAL A 254 -17.07 -4.54 7.28
CA VAL A 254 -17.59 -4.97 8.58
C VAL A 254 -19.09 -4.67 8.67
N PHE A 255 -19.51 -3.47 8.28
CA PHE A 255 -20.92 -3.10 8.27
C PHE A 255 -21.75 -4.02 7.37
N GLU A 256 -21.33 -4.25 6.12
CA GLU A 256 -22.02 -5.15 5.17
C GLU A 256 -22.11 -6.59 5.70
N SER A 257 -21.12 -7.02 6.49
CA SER A 257 -21.12 -8.36 7.07
C SER A 257 -22.13 -8.54 8.20
N PHE A 258 -22.40 -7.49 8.99
CA PHE A 258 -23.36 -7.54 10.11
C PHE A 258 -24.76 -7.07 9.73
N PHE A 259 -24.91 -6.21 8.73
CA PHE A 259 -26.17 -5.58 8.32
C PHE A 259 -26.52 -5.87 6.86
N LYS A 260 -26.66 -7.15 6.52
CA LYS A 260 -26.91 -7.60 5.13
C LYS A 260 -28.17 -7.02 4.47
N GLU A 261 -29.17 -6.68 5.27
CA GLU A 261 -30.43 -6.07 4.81
C GLU A 261 -30.24 -4.61 4.36
N ILE A 262 -29.15 -3.96 4.77
CA ILE A 262 -28.85 -2.56 4.45
C ILE A 262 -27.85 -2.52 3.30
N ALA A 263 -28.34 -2.26 2.10
CA ALA A 263 -27.49 -2.09 0.93
C ALA A 263 -26.70 -0.79 1.01
N ILE A 264 -25.37 -0.89 0.90
CA ILE A 264 -24.49 0.27 0.76
C ILE A 264 -24.58 0.81 -0.66
N HIS A 265 -24.64 2.14 -0.77
CA HIS A 265 -24.73 2.81 -2.06
C HIS A 265 -23.50 2.49 -2.94
N PRO A 266 -23.67 2.08 -4.23
CA PRO A 266 -22.56 1.65 -5.09
C PRO A 266 -21.42 2.66 -5.23
N VAL A 267 -21.73 3.96 -5.24
CA VAL A 267 -20.72 5.03 -5.29
C VAL A 267 -19.86 5.04 -4.01
N LEU A 268 -20.46 4.80 -2.84
CA LEU A 268 -19.70 4.75 -1.59
C LEU A 268 -18.76 3.53 -1.61
N SER A 269 -19.24 2.37 -2.05
CA SER A 269 -18.42 1.17 -2.22
C SER A 269 -17.26 1.38 -3.18
N PHE A 270 -17.53 2.01 -4.32
CA PHE A 270 -16.48 2.42 -5.26
C PHE A 270 -15.44 3.33 -4.58
N CYS A 271 -15.88 4.39 -3.90
CA CYS A 271 -14.99 5.35 -3.28
C CYS A 271 -14.09 4.72 -2.21
N THR A 272 -14.63 3.88 -1.31
CA THR A 272 -13.83 3.27 -0.24
C THR A 272 -12.82 2.27 -0.79
N VAL A 273 -13.20 1.43 -1.76
CA VAL A 273 -12.32 0.44 -2.40
C VAL A 273 -11.17 1.12 -3.15
N TRP A 274 -11.47 2.12 -3.99
CA TRP A 274 -10.44 2.79 -4.78
C TRP A 274 -9.57 3.72 -3.94
N LEU A 275 -10.11 4.29 -2.85
CA LEU A 275 -9.32 4.97 -1.83
C LEU A 275 -8.36 4.01 -1.12
N ALA A 276 -8.78 2.80 -0.75
CA ALA A 276 -7.90 1.78 -0.18
C ALA A 276 -6.78 1.36 -1.16
N ASN A 277 -7.12 1.14 -2.43
CA ASN A 277 -6.13 0.81 -3.47
C ASN A 277 -5.14 1.95 -3.76
N SER A 278 -5.54 3.21 -3.57
CA SER A 278 -4.64 4.37 -3.76
C SER A 278 -3.43 4.37 -2.82
N ASN A 279 -3.53 3.66 -1.68
CA ASN A 279 -2.45 3.50 -0.73
C ASN A 279 -1.18 2.92 -1.39
N SER A 280 -1.33 2.05 -2.39
CA SER A 280 -0.24 1.38 -3.09
C SER A 280 0.69 2.32 -3.87
N PHE A 281 0.19 3.46 -4.40
CA PHE A 281 1.08 4.52 -4.91
C PHE A 281 1.41 5.57 -3.84
N GLY A 282 0.50 5.78 -2.89
CA GLY A 282 0.67 6.75 -1.80
C GLY A 282 1.95 6.55 -1.01
N ASN A 283 2.34 5.30 -0.73
CA ASN A 283 3.60 4.99 -0.05
C ASN A 283 4.83 5.59 -0.74
N VAL A 284 4.92 5.47 -2.08
CA VAL A 284 6.03 6.02 -2.87
C VAL A 284 6.02 7.54 -2.87
N VAL A 285 4.84 8.16 -3.00
CA VAL A 285 4.70 9.62 -2.93
C VAL A 285 5.23 10.13 -1.59
N ILE A 286 4.89 9.47 -0.48
CA ILE A 286 5.41 9.83 0.84
C ILE A 286 6.94 9.75 0.86
N TYR A 287 7.56 8.68 0.33
CA TYR A 287 9.03 8.57 0.28
C TYR A 287 9.67 9.71 -0.53
N ILE A 288 9.09 10.08 -1.67
CA ILE A 288 9.56 11.19 -2.52
C ILE A 288 9.44 12.55 -1.80
N LEU A 289 8.37 12.78 -1.05
CA LEU A 289 8.16 14.02 -0.32
C LEU A 289 9.11 14.17 0.88
N ILE A 290 9.40 13.07 1.58
CA ILE A 290 10.16 13.09 2.83
C ILE A 290 11.67 12.97 2.61
N TYR A 291 12.10 12.14 1.67
CA TYR A 291 13.52 11.88 1.42
C TYR A 291 14.00 12.59 0.15
N SER A 292 14.67 13.73 0.36
CA SER A 292 15.29 14.51 -0.73
C SER A 292 16.27 13.68 -1.59
N SER A 293 17.03 12.77 -0.98
CA SER A 293 17.92 11.85 -1.71
C SER A 293 17.15 10.87 -2.58
N PHE A 294 16.05 10.31 -2.06
CA PHE A 294 15.17 9.42 -2.83
C PHE A 294 14.53 10.16 -4.01
N ARG A 295 14.02 11.38 -3.79
CA ARG A 295 13.48 12.24 -4.86
C ARG A 295 14.51 12.55 -5.94
N ARG A 296 15.74 12.93 -5.56
CA ARG A 296 16.83 13.21 -6.50
C ARG A 296 17.14 11.98 -7.35
N ASN A 297 17.26 10.82 -6.71
CA ASN A 297 17.51 9.53 -7.39
C ASN A 297 16.36 9.14 -8.32
N ALA A 298 15.11 9.34 -7.92
CA ALA A 298 13.94 9.11 -8.76
C ALA A 298 13.96 9.99 -10.02
N ILE A 299 14.27 11.28 -9.87
CA ILE A 299 14.41 12.21 -11.00
C ILE A 299 15.53 11.76 -11.95
N MET A 300 16.66 11.30 -11.42
CA MET A 300 17.75 10.78 -12.24
C MET A 300 17.33 9.54 -13.04
N VAL A 301 16.66 8.58 -12.39
CA VAL A 301 16.13 7.38 -13.06
C VAL A 301 15.14 7.76 -14.17
N MET A 302 14.20 8.68 -13.91
CA MET A 302 13.25 9.13 -14.92
C MET A 302 13.93 9.82 -16.11
N LYS A 303 14.95 10.65 -15.85
CA LYS A 303 15.73 11.32 -16.92
C LYS A 303 16.47 10.33 -17.81
N GLU A 304 17.04 9.27 -17.23
CA GLU A 304 17.80 8.26 -17.98
C GLU A 304 16.86 7.33 -18.76
N ALA A 305 15.72 6.95 -18.18
CA ALA A 305 14.68 6.21 -18.89
C ALA A 305 14.17 6.99 -20.12
N GLY A 306 13.99 8.31 -20.00
CA GLY A 306 13.62 9.17 -21.13
C GLY A 306 14.66 9.28 -22.24
N LYS A 307 15.93 8.91 -21.96
CA LYS A 307 17.02 8.84 -22.96
C LYS A 307 17.18 7.45 -23.57
N GLY A 308 16.32 6.47 -23.22
CA GLY A 308 16.45 5.08 -23.64
C GLY A 308 17.46 4.25 -22.82
N ASN A 309 18.05 4.82 -21.77
CA ASN A 309 18.96 4.11 -20.89
C ASN A 309 18.18 3.45 -19.74
N CYS A 310 17.86 2.16 -19.88
CA CYS A 310 17.11 1.42 -18.87
C CYS A 310 17.86 1.23 -17.52
N CYS A 311 19.18 1.41 -17.50
CA CYS A 311 20.00 1.31 -16.29
C CYS A 311 21.12 2.36 -16.30
N PRO A 312 20.98 3.50 -15.57
CA PRO A 312 22.12 4.35 -15.29
C PRO A 312 23.19 3.60 -14.50
N ALA A 313 24.46 3.91 -14.79
CA ALA A 313 25.59 3.57 -13.90
C ALA A 313 25.28 4.03 -12.46
N GLU A 314 25.79 3.32 -11.45
CA GLU A 314 25.43 3.48 -10.04
C GLU A 314 25.23 4.94 -9.61
N LEU A 315 24.10 5.24 -8.94
CA LEU A 315 23.71 6.62 -8.62
C LEU A 315 24.64 7.33 -7.62
N ASN A 316 25.55 6.60 -6.98
CA ASN A 316 26.47 7.15 -5.99
C ASN A 316 27.56 8.03 -6.63
N ASP A 317 28.08 7.66 -7.80
CA ASP A 317 29.20 8.39 -8.45
C ASP A 317 28.76 9.72 -9.07
N ARG A 318 27.47 9.88 -9.40
CA ARG A 318 26.90 11.12 -9.94
C ARG A 318 26.39 12.08 -8.86
N ALA A 319 26.25 11.62 -7.62
CA ALA A 319 25.73 12.46 -6.54
C ALA A 319 26.78 13.47 -6.07
N ASP A 320 28.03 12.99 -5.92
CA ASP A 320 29.18 13.75 -5.40
C ASP A 320 29.75 14.74 -6.44
N THR A 321 29.60 14.46 -7.73
CA THR A 321 30.06 15.36 -8.82
C THR A 321 29.24 16.65 -8.97
N PHE A 322 28.02 16.69 -8.42
CA PHE A 322 27.18 17.91 -8.39
C PHE A 322 27.38 18.75 -7.13
N GLU A 323 28.06 18.24 -6.09
CA GLU A 323 28.40 19.03 -4.89
C GLU A 323 29.76 19.73 -5.01
N THR A 324 30.58 19.37 -6.01
CA THR A 324 31.87 20.04 -6.28
C THR A 324 31.80 21.09 -7.39
N SER A 325 30.61 21.48 -7.83
CA SER A 325 30.41 22.44 -8.94
C SER A 325 29.42 23.57 -8.62
N GLY A 326 29.27 23.92 -7.33
CA GLY A 326 28.52 25.08 -6.85
C GLY A 326 29.31 25.88 -5.82
#